data_AF-A0ABD1DST9-F1
#
_entry.id   AF-A0ABD1DST9-F1
#
_cell.length_a   1.000
_cell.length_b   1.000
_cell.length_c   1.000
_cell.angle_alpha   90.00
_cell.angle_beta   90.00
_cell.angle_gamma   90.00
#
_symmetry.space_group_name_H-M   'P 1'
#
loop_
_entity.id
_entity.type
_entity.pdbx_description
1 polymer ?
#
loop_
_entity_poly.entity_id
_entity_poly.type
_entity_poly.pdbx_seq_one_letter_code
_entity_poly.pdbx_strand_id
1 'polypeptide(L)'
;MSTRWYPIYQRGNPQLRVFLPNFWLKLIRPEHEQPPNVVQFACSMEMTKYDVRNYLEKIYKVPVVDVRTRIAMGKTKRDQVMGYITKDEDTKLAYVTLKKEMKFEFPNLFPSEAKEKLEDDKKSLDEAKKNHKKFLEKNKDRPGTPGWFTI
;
A
#
# COMPACT_ATOMS: atom_id res chain seq x y z
N MET A 1 9.22 7.43 15.21
CA MET A 1 8.89 7.08 16.61
C MET A 1 8.44 5.64 16.69
N SER A 2 9.00 4.84 17.60
CA SER A 2 8.64 3.45 17.89
C SER A 2 7.30 3.37 18.60
N THR A 3 6.62 2.23 18.53
CA THR A 3 5.45 1.92 19.38
C THR A 3 5.81 1.83 20.87
N ARG A 4 7.11 1.81 21.19
CA ARG A 4 7.63 1.84 22.56
C ARG A 4 7.65 3.24 23.13
N TRP A 5 7.54 3.33 24.45
CA TRP A 5 7.65 4.58 25.17
C TRP A 5 9.07 5.13 25.07
N TYR A 6 9.19 6.39 24.63
CA TYR A 6 10.47 7.07 24.58
C TYR A 6 10.84 7.62 25.95
N PRO A 7 12.11 7.50 26.38
CA PRO A 7 12.56 8.15 27.60
C PRO A 7 12.44 9.66 27.45
N ILE A 8 11.98 10.31 28.52
CA ILE A 8 11.83 11.76 28.55
C ILE A 8 13.22 12.40 28.48
N TYR A 9 13.39 13.34 27.55
CA TYR A 9 14.63 14.08 27.41
C TYR A 9 14.68 15.24 28.42
N GLN A 10 15.78 15.33 29.18
CA GLN A 10 16.14 16.48 30.01
C GLN A 10 17.45 17.10 29.50
N ARG A 11 17.63 18.40 29.73
CA ARG A 11 18.84 19.11 29.27
C ARG A 11 20.08 18.51 29.94
N GLY A 12 21.03 18.04 29.13
CA GLY A 12 22.23 17.34 29.59
C GLY A 12 22.14 15.81 29.47
N ASN A 13 20.97 15.26 29.14
CA ASN A 13 20.84 13.83 28.87
C ASN A 13 21.63 13.43 27.61
N PRO A 14 22.12 12.18 27.57
CA PRO A 14 22.79 11.65 26.40
C PRO A 14 21.86 11.60 25.19
N GLN A 15 22.47 11.58 24.00
CA GLN A 15 21.74 11.39 22.75
C GLN A 15 20.95 10.08 22.78
N LEU A 16 19.65 10.18 22.47
CA LEU A 16 18.78 9.02 22.30
C LEU A 16 19.26 8.16 21.12
N ARG A 17 19.48 6.86 21.39
CA ARG A 17 19.90 5.86 20.40
C ARG A 17 18.91 4.71 20.38
N VAL A 18 18.57 4.26 19.18
CA VAL A 18 17.67 3.12 18.95
C VAL A 18 18.48 2.05 18.22
N PHE A 19 18.75 0.93 18.90
CA PHE A 19 19.54 -0.17 18.33
C PHE A 19 18.69 -1.13 17.48
N LEU A 20 17.48 -1.44 17.95
CA LEU A 20 16.56 -2.37 17.30
C LEU A 20 15.25 -1.63 16.98
N PRO A 21 15.19 -0.92 15.84
CA PRO A 21 13.99 -0.20 15.44
C PRO A 21 12.87 -1.17 15.05
N ASN A 22 11.66 -0.95 15.57
CA ASN A 22 10.45 -1.69 15.18
C ASN A 22 9.72 -0.94 14.05
N PHE A 23 10.44 -0.66 12.96
CA PHE A 23 9.90 0.05 11.81
C PHE A 23 9.98 -0.79 10.57
N TRP A 24 9.01 -0.59 9.70
CA TRP A 24 9.02 -1.14 8.36
C TRP A 24 8.97 -0.02 7.33
N LEU A 25 9.71 -0.23 6.24
CA LEU A 25 9.73 0.63 5.07
C LEU A 25 9.55 -0.27 3.85
N LYS A 26 8.48 -0.04 3.08
CA LYS A 26 8.16 -0.82 1.89
C LYS A 26 8.38 0.05 0.66
N LEU A 27 9.19 -0.43 -0.28
CA LEU A 27 9.34 0.20 -1.58
C LEU A 27 8.04 0.00 -2.39
N ILE A 28 7.46 1.09 -2.91
CA ILE A 28 6.20 1.03 -3.68
C ILE A 28 6.43 1.62 -5.05
N ARG A 29 5.77 1.05 -6.07
CA ARG A 29 5.72 1.63 -7.41
C ARG A 29 4.89 2.92 -7.37
N PRO A 30 5.42 4.05 -7.86
CA PRO A 30 4.67 5.29 -7.88
C PRO A 30 3.41 5.18 -8.75
N GLU A 31 2.32 5.77 -8.28
CA GLU A 31 1.03 5.78 -9.00
C GLU A 31 1.03 6.75 -10.18
N HIS A 32 1.73 7.88 -10.02
CA HIS A 32 1.93 8.89 -11.04
C HIS A 32 3.41 8.97 -11.40
N GLU A 33 3.72 9.42 -12.61
CA GLU A 33 5.09 9.64 -13.04
C GLU A 33 5.81 10.58 -12.06
N GLN A 34 6.96 10.12 -11.56
CA GLN A 34 7.82 10.88 -10.66
C GLN A 34 9.15 11.13 -11.37
N PRO A 35 9.89 12.18 -10.98
CA PRO A 35 11.26 12.35 -11.43
C PRO A 35 12.10 11.10 -11.11
N PRO A 36 13.07 10.74 -11.96
CA PRO A 36 13.82 9.49 -11.82
C PRO A 36 14.68 9.41 -10.55
N ASN A 37 14.94 10.54 -9.89
CA ASN A 37 15.66 10.60 -8.62
C ASN A 37 14.72 10.58 -7.39
N VAL A 38 13.41 10.47 -7.58
CA VAL A 38 12.41 10.41 -6.50
C VAL A 38 11.90 8.98 -6.37
N VAL A 39 12.08 8.43 -5.17
CA VAL A 39 11.64 7.07 -4.83
C VAL A 39 10.52 7.13 -3.81
N GLN A 40 9.47 6.36 -4.04
CA GLN A 40 8.30 6.30 -3.16
C GLN A 40 8.35 5.06 -2.25
N PHE A 41 8.12 5.29 -0.96
CA PHE A 41 8.01 4.25 0.04
C PHE A 41 6.68 4.38 0.80
N ALA A 42 6.13 3.26 1.26
CA ALA A 42 5.23 3.28 2.42
C ALA A 42 6.03 3.03 3.69
N CYS A 43 5.67 3.72 4.76
CA CYS A 43 6.32 3.59 6.05
C CYS A 43 5.30 3.48 7.18
N SER A 44 5.76 3.04 8.35
CA SER A 44 4.94 3.00 9.56
C SER A 44 4.45 4.41 9.93
N MET A 45 3.24 4.49 10.48
CA MET A 45 2.54 5.74 10.79
C MET A 45 3.27 6.60 11.81
N GLU A 46 4.12 6.01 12.63
CA GLU A 46 4.86 6.68 13.69
C GLU A 46 6.23 7.22 13.21
N MET A 47 6.70 6.82 12.02
CA MET A 47 7.97 7.28 11.47
C MET A 47 7.91 8.75 11.05
N THR A 48 8.96 9.51 11.40
CA THR A 48 9.17 10.88 10.94
C THR A 48 10.06 10.93 9.69
N LYS A 49 10.13 12.08 9.02
CA LYS A 49 11.04 12.28 7.88
C LYS A 49 12.52 12.04 8.25
N TYR A 50 12.92 12.39 9.48
CA TYR A 50 14.28 12.17 9.98
C TYR A 50 14.54 10.69 10.27
N ASP A 51 13.54 9.96 10.78
CA ASP A 51 13.63 8.51 10.97
C ASP A 51 13.84 7.80 9.63
N VAL A 52 13.06 8.15 8.61
CA VAL A 52 13.18 7.58 7.25
C VAL A 52 14.58 7.86 6.67
N ARG A 53 15.06 9.10 6.78
CA ARG A 53 16.42 9.47 6.33
C ARG A 53 17.49 8.65 7.03
N ASN A 54 17.47 8.60 8.36
CA ASN A 54 18.44 7.84 9.14
C ASN A 54 18.36 6.34 8.85
N TYR A 55 17.17 5.79 8.67
CA TYR A 55 16.95 4.38 8.34
C TYR A 55 17.61 4.02 7.01
N LEU A 56 17.38 4.82 5.96
CA LEU A 56 17.98 4.62 4.64
C LEU A 56 19.50 4.85 4.63
N GLU A 57 19.99 5.90 5.28
CA GLU A 57 21.42 6.22 5.31
C GLU A 57 22.22 5.24 6.18
N LYS A 58 21.69 4.82 7.33
CA LYS A 58 22.44 3.99 8.29
C LYS A 58 22.35 2.50 7.97
N ILE A 59 21.19 1.99 7.56
CA ILE A 59 20.99 0.57 7.26
C ILE A 59 21.36 0.28 5.82
N TYR A 60 20.71 0.96 4.86
CA TYR A 60 20.86 0.68 3.42
C TYR A 60 21.97 1.47 2.74
N LYS A 61 22.63 2.41 3.44
CA LYS A 61 23.71 3.26 2.91
C LYS A 61 23.31 4.09 1.69
N VAL A 62 22.03 4.44 1.58
CA VAL A 62 21.50 5.24 0.46
C VAL A 62 21.71 6.72 0.75
N PRO A 63 22.31 7.50 -0.18
CA PRO A 63 22.47 8.94 0.00
C PRO A 63 21.15 9.69 -0.26
N VAL A 64 20.52 10.14 0.81
CA VAL A 64 19.24 10.87 0.76
C VAL A 64 19.48 12.38 0.86
N VAL A 65 18.82 13.14 -0.02
CA VAL A 65 18.89 14.61 -0.04
C VAL A 65 17.72 15.22 0.74
N ASP A 66 16.49 14.86 0.38
CA ASP A 66 15.27 15.35 1.02
C ASP A 66 14.25 14.22 1.19
N VAL A 67 13.42 14.33 2.22
CA VAL A 67 12.33 13.39 2.50
C VAL A 67 11.05 14.17 2.79
N ARG A 68 10.03 13.92 1.99
CA ARG A 68 8.68 14.48 2.17
C ARG A 68 7.72 13.35 2.47
N THR A 69 6.90 13.51 3.50
CA THR A 69 5.94 12.48 3.90
C THR A 69 4.52 13.01 3.86
N ARG A 70 3.56 12.19 3.43
CA ARG A 70 2.13 12.46 3.55
C ARG A 70 1.40 11.24 4.09
N ILE A 71 0.26 11.46 4.73
CA ILE A 71 -0.63 10.37 5.16
C ILE A 71 -1.70 10.20 4.08
N ALA A 72 -1.80 9.01 3.51
CA ALA A 72 -2.85 8.63 2.58
C ALA A 72 -3.96 7.92 3.36
N MET A 73 -5.17 8.46 3.29
CA MET A 73 -6.33 7.88 3.96
C MET A 73 -6.84 6.66 3.16
N GLY A 74 -7.11 5.57 3.87
CA GLY A 74 -7.79 4.41 3.32
C GLY A 74 -9.24 4.73 2.95
N LYS A 75 -9.80 3.96 2.03
CA LYS A 75 -11.18 4.15 1.58
C LYS A 75 -12.14 3.75 2.70
N THR A 76 -13.12 4.58 2.97
CA THR A 76 -14.27 4.23 3.80
C THR A 76 -15.38 3.72 2.90
N LYS A 77 -15.87 2.51 3.17
CA LYS A 77 -16.92 1.86 2.39
C LYS A 77 -18.03 1.43 3.34
N ARG A 78 -19.26 1.58 2.89
CA ARG A 78 -20.42 1.02 3.58
C ARG A 78 -20.66 -0.38 3.06
N ASP A 79 -20.79 -1.34 3.95
CA ASP A 79 -21.17 -2.70 3.60
C ASP A 79 -22.58 -2.69 2.99
N GLN A 80 -22.76 -3.45 1.91
CA GLN A 80 -24.01 -3.47 1.16
C GLN A 80 -25.10 -4.33 1.82
N VAL A 81 -24.70 -5.33 2.61
CA VAL A 81 -25.62 -6.31 3.19
C VAL A 81 -26.06 -5.88 4.59
N MET A 82 -25.12 -5.63 5.48
CA MET A 82 -25.39 -5.31 6.89
C MET A 82 -25.35 -3.81 7.19
N GLY A 83 -24.86 -2.99 6.25
CA GLY A 83 -24.92 -1.53 6.35
C GLY A 83 -23.90 -0.86 7.27
N TYR A 84 -22.97 -1.60 7.88
CA TYR A 84 -21.87 -1.04 8.70
C TYR A 84 -20.81 -0.34 7.83
N ILE A 85 -20.02 0.55 8.43
CA ILE A 85 -18.94 1.27 7.73
C ILE A 85 -17.61 0.58 8.03
N THR A 86 -16.92 0.12 6.99
CA THR A 86 -15.57 -0.43 7.05
C THR A 86 -14.60 0.62 6.52
N LYS A 87 -13.49 0.83 7.23
CA LYS A 87 -12.41 1.72 6.82
C LYS A 87 -11.17 0.89 6.50
N ASP A 88 -10.65 1.04 5.28
CA ASP A 88 -9.35 0.48 4.90
C ASP A 88 -8.22 1.20 5.68
N GLU A 89 -7.10 0.53 5.91
CA GLU A 89 -5.99 1.08 6.71
C GLU A 89 -5.35 2.33 6.06
N ASP A 90 -5.07 3.35 6.87
CA ASP A 90 -4.35 4.54 6.43
C ASP A 90 -2.85 4.21 6.29
N THR A 91 -2.21 4.68 5.22
CA THR A 91 -0.79 4.42 4.95
C THR A 91 0.00 5.72 4.88
N LYS A 92 1.15 5.80 5.56
CA LYS A 92 2.08 6.91 5.38
C LYS A 92 2.96 6.66 4.18
N LEU A 93 2.99 7.62 3.26
CA LEU A 93 3.84 7.61 2.08
C LEU A 93 5.01 8.57 2.26
N ALA A 94 6.21 8.13 1.90
CA ALA A 94 7.44 8.90 1.92
C ALA A 94 8.01 9.01 0.51
N TYR A 95 8.21 10.25 0.06
CA TYR A 95 8.89 10.62 -1.16
C TYR A 95 10.33 10.99 -0.81
N VAL A 96 11.26 10.16 -1.25
CA VAL A 96 12.68 10.29 -0.95
C VAL A 96 13.39 10.78 -2.19
N THR A 97 14.04 11.93 -2.09
CA THR A 97 14.83 12.51 -3.17
C THR A 97 16.27 12.05 -3.03
N LEU A 98 16.77 11.32 -4.02
CA LEU A 98 18.16 10.91 -4.15
C LEU A 98 19.01 12.04 -4.72
N LYS A 99 20.33 11.87 -4.69
CA LYS A 99 21.27 12.76 -5.39
C LYS A 99 20.94 12.82 -6.89
N LYS A 100 21.16 13.98 -7.52
CA LYS A 100 20.80 14.24 -8.93
C LYS A 100 21.41 13.24 -9.93
N GLU A 101 22.56 12.67 -9.60
CA GLU A 101 23.27 11.70 -10.43
C GLU A 101 22.64 10.30 -10.38
N MET A 102 21.87 9.99 -9.34
CA MET A 102 21.25 8.68 -9.15
C MET A 102 19.85 8.67 -9.76
N LYS A 103 19.61 7.67 -10.61
CA LYS A 103 18.30 7.36 -11.17
C LYS A 103 17.85 6.01 -10.63
N PHE A 104 16.58 5.92 -10.27
CA PHE A 104 15.96 4.70 -9.80
C PHE A 104 14.72 4.40 -10.63
N GLU A 105 14.69 3.21 -11.21
CA GLU A 105 13.52 2.68 -11.89
C GLU A 105 13.05 1.43 -11.15
N PHE A 106 11.74 1.33 -10.93
CA PHE A 106 11.18 0.22 -10.18
C PHE A 106 11.33 -1.07 -11.03
N PRO A 107 12.00 -2.12 -10.53
CA PRO A 107 12.28 -3.31 -11.32
C PRO A 107 10.99 -4.07 -11.65
N ASN A 108 10.97 -4.74 -12.81
CA ASN A 108 9.87 -5.63 -13.17
C ASN A 108 10.03 -6.98 -12.46
N LEU A 109 9.33 -7.16 -11.34
CA LEU A 109 9.37 -8.38 -10.52
C LEU A 109 8.61 -9.57 -11.16
N PHE A 110 7.71 -9.31 -12.11
CA PHE A 110 6.88 -10.34 -12.72
C PHE A 110 7.18 -10.45 -14.23
N PRO A 111 7.70 -11.59 -14.71
CA PRO A 111 7.93 -11.83 -16.13
C PRO A 111 6.62 -11.81 -16.92
N SER A 112 6.71 -11.61 -18.25
CA SER A 112 5.57 -11.47 -19.17
C SER A 112 4.60 -12.64 -19.13
N GLU A 113 5.10 -13.87 -19.03
CA GLU A 113 4.29 -15.09 -18.99
C GLU A 113 3.36 -15.15 -17.78
N ALA A 114 3.79 -14.62 -16.63
CA ALA A 114 2.96 -14.54 -15.44
C ALA A 114 1.83 -13.50 -15.61
N LYS A 115 2.04 -12.46 -16.43
CA LYS A 115 1.02 -11.45 -16.73
C LYS A 115 -0.08 -12.02 -17.61
N GLU A 116 0.29 -12.80 -18.64
CA GLU A 116 -0.69 -13.44 -19.53
C GLU A 116 -1.64 -14.36 -18.76
N LYS A 117 -1.10 -15.23 -17.91
CA LYS A 117 -1.90 -16.11 -17.05
C LYS A 117 -2.85 -15.33 -16.13
N LEU A 118 -2.35 -14.26 -15.50
CA LEU A 118 -3.19 -13.40 -14.65
C LEU A 118 -4.32 -12.71 -15.42
N GLU A 119 -4.10 -12.32 -16.68
CA GLU A 119 -5.13 -11.70 -17.51
C GLU A 119 -6.22 -12.71 -17.92
N ASP A 120 -5.83 -13.94 -18.25
CA ASP A 120 -6.80 -14.99 -18.58
C ASP A 120 -7.62 -15.43 -17.35
N ASP A 121 -6.99 -15.51 -16.17
CA ASP A 121 -7.68 -15.73 -14.90
C ASP A 121 -8.67 -14.60 -14.59
N LYS A 122 -8.31 -13.33 -14.85
CA LYS A 122 -9.25 -12.19 -14.67
C LYS A 122 -10.44 -12.28 -15.60
N LYS A 123 -10.23 -12.63 -16.88
CA LYS A 123 -11.33 -12.78 -17.86
C LYS A 123 -12.31 -13.86 -17.43
N SER A 124 -11.80 -15.03 -17.03
CA SER A 124 -12.65 -16.13 -16.57
C SER A 124 -13.46 -15.76 -15.32
N LEU A 125 -12.87 -15.03 -14.37
CA LEU A 125 -13.57 -14.50 -13.20
C LEU A 125 -14.63 -13.47 -13.56
N ASP A 126 -14.36 -12.58 -14.51
CA ASP A 126 -15.33 -11.57 -14.93
C ASP A 126 -16.50 -12.19 -15.72
N GLU A 127 -16.24 -13.22 -16.51
CA GLU A 127 -17.29 -14.03 -17.13
C GLU A 127 -18.15 -14.74 -16.09
N ALA A 128 -17.54 -15.38 -15.09
CA ALA A 128 -18.26 -15.99 -13.98
C ALA A 128 -19.12 -14.98 -13.22
N LYS A 129 -18.60 -13.78 -12.93
CA LYS A 129 -19.38 -12.69 -12.29
C LYS A 129 -20.53 -12.21 -13.16
N LYS A 130 -20.31 -12.04 -14.47
CA LYS A 130 -21.37 -11.64 -15.42
C LYS A 130 -22.46 -12.71 -15.49
N ASN A 131 -22.08 -13.98 -15.56
CA ASN A 131 -23.03 -15.10 -15.59
C ASN A 131 -23.82 -15.19 -14.27
N HIS A 132 -23.15 -15.02 -13.12
CA HIS A 132 -23.81 -14.97 -11.83
C HIS A 132 -24.79 -13.79 -11.72
N LYS A 133 -24.41 -12.61 -12.21
CA LYS A 133 -25.29 -11.43 -12.26
C LYS A 133 -26.52 -11.67 -13.15
N LYS A 134 -26.33 -12.22 -14.35
CA LYS A 134 -27.44 -12.60 -15.26
C LYS A 134 -28.38 -13.63 -14.61
N PHE A 135 -27.83 -14.61 -13.91
CA PHE A 135 -28.61 -15.62 -13.19
C PHE A 135 -29.46 -14.99 -12.08
N LEU A 136 -28.89 -14.09 -11.27
CA LEU A 136 -29.62 -13.35 -10.24
C LEU A 136 -30.71 -12.45 -10.83
N GLU A 137 -30.44 -11.76 -11.94
CA GLU A 137 -31.42 -10.92 -12.63
C GLU A 137 -32.61 -11.75 -13.16
N LYS A 138 -32.35 -12.90 -13.79
CA LYS A 138 -33.40 -13.79 -14.32
C LYS A 138 -34.30 -14.36 -13.23
N ASN A 139 -33.75 -14.63 -12.04
CA ASN A 139 -34.48 -15.26 -10.93
C ASN A 139 -35.01 -14.24 -9.90
N LYS A 140 -34.93 -12.93 -10.19
CA LYS A 140 -35.30 -11.86 -9.26
C LYS A 140 -36.76 -11.92 -8.83
N ASP A 141 -37.66 -12.29 -9.74
CA ASP A 141 -39.11 -12.27 -9.52
C ASP A 141 -39.67 -13.60 -8.96
N ARG A 142 -38.83 -14.62 -8.77
CA ARG A 142 -39.26 -15.99 -8.38
C ARG A 142 -38.40 -16.58 -7.24
N PRO A 143 -38.51 -16.03 -6.01
CA PRO A 143 -37.77 -16.55 -4.86
C PRO A 143 -38.26 -17.95 -4.47
N GLY A 144 -37.33 -18.91 -4.30
CA GLY A 144 -37.61 -20.25 -3.77
C GLY A 144 -37.86 -21.36 -4.81
N THR A 145 -38.01 -21.04 -6.10
CA THR A 145 -38.09 -22.05 -7.17
C THR A 145 -36.73 -22.25 -7.84
N PRO A 146 -36.28 -23.51 -8.08
CA PRO A 146 -35.04 -23.74 -8.81
C PRO A 146 -35.12 -23.18 -10.24
N GLY A 147 -34.13 -22.38 -10.65
CA GLY A 147 -34.15 -21.63 -11.92
C GLY A 147 -34.18 -22.47 -13.21
N TRP A 148 -34.00 -23.79 -13.12
CA TRP A 148 -34.13 -24.71 -14.26
C TRP A 148 -35.59 -25.01 -14.64
N PHE A 149 -36.57 -24.88 -13.72
CA PHE A 149 -38.00 -25.13 -14.00
C PHE A 149 -38.71 -23.95 -14.70
N THR A 150 -37.94 -23.11 -15.41
CA THR A 150 -38.48 -21.97 -16.15
C THR A 150 -38.85 -22.44 -17.55
N ILE A 151 -40.13 -22.78 -17.77
CA ILE A 151 -40.71 -22.97 -19.11
C ILE A 151 -41.05 -21.61 -19.74
#